data_AF-A0A2N2Z415-F1
#
_entry.id   AF-A0A2N2Z415-F1
#
_cell.length_a   1.000
_cell.length_b   1.000
_cell.length_c   1.000
_cell.angle_alpha   90.00
_cell.angle_beta   90.00
_cell.angle_gamma   90.00
#
_symmetry.space_group_name_H-M   'P 1'
#
loop_
_entity.id
_entity.type
_entity.pdbx_description
1 polymer ?
#
loop_
_entity_poly.entity_id
_entity_poly.type
_entity_poly.pdbx_seq_one_letter_code
_entity_poly.pdbx_strand_id
1 'polypeptide(L)'
;MPHTNATIFALAWPDTKVTHEGKWYDHPMKWIGAIDKEGYYNAGHAAFMLVNHTNGDVHYFDFGRYQAPIKHGRVRDKETDPDVEVSIKAIIENGEIKNIEELLLERGVAETV
;
A
#
# COMPACT_ATOMS: atom_id res chain seq x y z
N MET A 1 3.63 -0.87 32.02
CA MET A 1 4.16 -1.54 30.81
C MET A 1 5.17 -0.58 30.18
N PRO A 2 6.33 -1.04 29.68
CA PRO A 2 7.22 -0.14 28.95
C PRO A 2 6.45 0.47 27.76
N HIS A 3 6.66 1.76 27.51
CA HIS A 3 6.05 2.43 26.37
C HIS A 3 6.73 1.93 25.09
N THR A 4 5.99 1.19 24.27
CA THR A 4 6.44 0.78 22.95
C THR A 4 6.09 1.88 21.97
N ASN A 5 7.10 2.55 21.40
CA ASN A 5 6.89 3.49 20.32
C ASN A 5 6.75 2.75 18.98
N ALA A 6 5.99 3.33 18.07
CA ALA A 6 5.85 2.84 16.71
C ALA A 6 5.76 4.02 15.74
N THR A 7 6.25 3.83 14.52
CA THR A 7 6.12 4.80 13.42
C THR A 7 5.32 4.17 12.29
N ILE A 8 4.45 4.97 11.67
CA ILE A 8 3.75 4.59 10.44
C ILE A 8 4.32 5.43 9.30
N PHE A 9 4.75 4.77 8.23
CA PHE A 9 5.01 5.41 6.95
C PHE A 9 3.79 5.25 6.06
N ALA A 10 3.14 6.35 5.70
CA ALA A 10 2.09 6.35 4.70
C ALA A 10 2.71 6.40 3.30
N LEU A 11 2.38 5.42 2.46
CA LEU A 11 2.87 5.29 1.09
C LEU A 11 1.73 5.58 0.12
N ALA A 12 2.04 6.25 -0.99
CA ALA A 12 1.08 6.55 -2.03
C ALA A 12 1.72 6.52 -3.42
N TRP A 13 1.02 5.92 -4.36
CA TRP A 13 1.34 5.90 -5.78
C TRP A 13 0.18 6.55 -6.55
N PRO A 14 0.21 7.87 -6.76
CA PRO A 14 -0.93 8.60 -7.32
C PRO A 14 -1.24 8.18 -8.77
N ASP A 15 -0.25 7.69 -9.51
CA ASP A 15 -0.37 7.33 -10.92
C ASP A 15 -0.82 5.87 -11.14
N THR A 16 -1.07 5.11 -10.08
CA THR A 16 -1.52 3.72 -10.20
C THR A 16 -2.93 3.65 -10.76
N LYS A 17 -3.10 2.88 -11.83
CA LYS A 17 -4.39 2.60 -12.46
C LYS A 17 -5.17 1.58 -11.63
N VAL A 18 -6.47 1.82 -11.45
CA VAL A 18 -7.38 0.96 -10.69
C VAL A 18 -8.56 0.55 -11.57
N THR A 19 -8.92 -0.73 -11.54
CA THR A 19 -10.03 -1.26 -12.34
C THR A 19 -11.38 -0.68 -11.87
N HIS A 20 -12.23 -0.24 -12.80
CA HIS A 20 -13.59 0.21 -12.49
C HIS A 20 -14.44 -0.85 -11.77
N GLU A 21 -15.41 -0.41 -10.97
CA GLU A 21 -16.23 -1.32 -10.15
C GLU A 21 -17.38 -2.00 -10.91
N GLY A 22 -17.73 -1.50 -12.10
CA GLY A 22 -18.88 -1.97 -12.88
C GLY A 22 -20.19 -1.41 -12.33
N LYS A 23 -20.20 -0.14 -11.90
CA LYS A 23 -21.35 0.55 -11.29
C LYS A 23 -22.03 1.49 -12.30
N TRP A 24 -23.24 1.94 -11.97
CA TRP A 24 -24.02 2.84 -12.82
C TRP A 24 -23.27 4.15 -13.12
N TYR A 25 -22.42 4.61 -12.20
CA TYR A 25 -21.64 5.83 -12.37
C TYR A 25 -20.42 5.67 -13.30
N ASP A 26 -20.01 4.45 -13.66
CA ASP A 26 -18.90 4.27 -14.60
C ASP A 26 -19.25 4.82 -15.98
N HIS A 27 -20.53 4.78 -16.36
CA HIS A 27 -20.99 5.30 -17.63
C HIS A 27 -20.82 6.83 -17.75
N PRO A 28 -21.34 7.66 -16.81
CA PRO A 28 -21.06 9.09 -16.84
C PRO A 28 -19.57 9.41 -16.60
N MET A 29 -18.85 8.61 -15.81
CA MET A 29 -17.41 8.83 -15.56
C MET A 29 -16.55 8.61 -16.83
N LYS A 30 -16.97 7.73 -17.74
CA LYS A 30 -16.37 7.60 -19.08
C LYS A 30 -16.59 8.86 -19.91
N TRP A 31 -17.77 9.49 -19.84
CA TRP A 31 -18.07 10.69 -20.63
C TRP A 31 -17.22 11.90 -20.24
N ILE A 32 -16.89 12.03 -18.96
CA ILE A 32 -16.03 13.11 -18.45
C ILE A 32 -14.53 12.78 -18.54
N GLY A 33 -14.17 11.61 -19.09
CA GLY A 33 -12.78 11.18 -19.26
C GLY A 33 -12.08 10.72 -17.98
N ALA A 34 -12.82 10.44 -16.90
CA ALA A 34 -12.27 9.93 -15.65
C ALA A 34 -11.90 8.43 -15.71
N ILE A 35 -12.49 7.69 -16.66
CA ILE A 35 -12.13 6.31 -16.99
C ILE A 35 -11.50 6.29 -18.37
N ASP A 36 -10.35 5.63 -18.50
CA ASP A 36 -9.68 5.46 -19.79
C ASP A 36 -10.40 4.46 -20.71
N LYS A 37 -9.90 4.30 -21.95
CA LYS A 37 -10.51 3.41 -22.94
C LYS A 37 -10.45 1.94 -22.55
N GLU A 38 -9.57 1.58 -21.62
CA GLU A 38 -9.34 0.23 -21.11
C GLU A 38 -10.17 -0.06 -19.85
N GLY A 39 -10.83 0.96 -19.29
CA GLY A 39 -11.70 0.82 -18.13
C GLY A 39 -11.01 1.09 -16.80
N TYR A 40 -9.89 1.81 -16.79
CA TYR A 40 -9.18 2.14 -15.55
C TYR A 40 -9.43 3.57 -15.11
N TYR A 41 -9.51 3.74 -13.79
CA TYR A 41 -9.41 5.02 -13.10
C TYR A 41 -7.96 5.32 -12.73
N ASN A 42 -7.56 6.58 -12.83
CA ASN A 42 -6.32 7.07 -12.20
C ASN A 42 -6.63 7.48 -10.75
N ALA A 43 -6.91 6.48 -9.90
CA ALA A 43 -7.26 6.68 -8.49
C ALA A 43 -6.07 6.53 -7.55
N GLY A 44 -4.95 6.02 -8.06
CA GLY A 44 -3.75 5.72 -7.28
C GLY A 44 -3.89 4.49 -6.39
N HIS A 45 -2.83 4.20 -5.66
CA HIS A 45 -2.76 3.17 -4.62
C HIS A 45 -2.19 3.76 -3.35
N ALA A 46 -2.60 3.21 -2.21
CA ALA A 46 -2.08 3.59 -0.91
C ALA A 46 -1.76 2.35 -0.07
N ALA A 47 -0.68 2.45 0.69
CA ALA A 47 -0.23 1.42 1.61
C ALA A 47 0.37 2.08 2.85
N PHE A 48 0.72 1.28 3.84
CA PHE A 48 1.54 1.78 4.94
C PHE A 48 2.52 0.73 5.43
N MET A 49 3.64 1.21 5.98
CA MET A 49 4.57 0.40 6.75
C MET A 49 4.50 0.77 8.22
N LEU A 50 4.38 -0.23 9.09
CA LEU A 50 4.43 -0.09 10.54
C LEU A 50 5.79 -0.53 11.07
N VAL A 51 6.50 0.39 11.70
CA VAL A 51 7.82 0.15 12.29
C VAL A 51 7.69 -0.03 13.80
N ASN A 52 8.15 -1.18 14.31
CA ASN A 52 8.24 -1.44 15.74
C ASN A 52 9.57 -0.93 16.30
N HIS A 53 9.52 0.05 17.22
CA HIS A 53 10.75 0.66 17.75
C HIS A 53 11.52 -0.22 18.74
N THR A 54 10.93 -1.32 19.21
CA THR A 54 11.61 -2.24 20.15
C THR A 54 12.57 -3.19 19.46
N ASN A 55 12.23 -3.65 18.25
CA ASN A 55 13.01 -4.69 17.55
C ASN A 55 13.36 -4.35 16.09
N GLY A 56 12.94 -3.17 15.61
CA GLY A 56 13.18 -2.70 14.25
C GLY A 56 12.37 -3.44 13.19
N ASP A 57 11.41 -4.29 13.56
CA ASP A 57 10.57 -4.98 12.58
C ASP A 57 9.72 -3.97 11.80
N VAL A 58 9.56 -4.24 10.50
CA VAL A 58 8.77 -3.43 9.58
C VAL A 58 7.71 -4.32 8.96
N HIS A 59 6.45 -3.91 9.08
CA HIS A 59 5.31 -4.63 8.53
C HIS A 59 4.63 -3.79 7.47
N TYR A 60 4.52 -4.32 6.25
CA TYR A 60 3.80 -3.68 5.17
C TYR A 60 2.34 -4.12 5.16
N PHE A 61 1.45 -3.17 4.87
CA PHE A 61 0.02 -3.40 4.70
C PHE A 61 -0.51 -2.59 3.52
N ASP A 62 -1.32 -3.23 2.69
CA ASP A 62 -2.14 -2.53 1.71
C ASP A 62 -3.55 -3.11 1.62
N PHE A 63 -4.42 -2.39 0.92
CA PHE A 63 -5.77 -2.84 0.62
C PHE A 63 -6.03 -2.71 -0.87
N GLY A 64 -6.48 -3.79 -1.50
CA GLY A 64 -6.76 -3.79 -2.93
C GLY A 64 -7.64 -4.94 -3.35
N ARG A 65 -7.83 -5.10 -4.66
CA ARG A 65 -8.69 -6.15 -5.24
C ARG A 65 -7.90 -7.40 -5.65
N TYR A 66 -6.72 -7.59 -5.06
CA TYR A 66 -5.79 -8.68 -5.33
C TYR A 66 -6.46 -10.04 -5.16
N GLN A 67 -6.66 -10.77 -6.25
CA GLN A 67 -7.29 -12.11 -6.24
C GLN A 67 -8.62 -12.16 -5.47
N ALA A 68 -9.29 -11.00 -5.33
CA ALA A 68 -10.55 -10.90 -4.60
C ALA A 68 -11.72 -11.14 -5.56
N PRO A 69 -12.86 -11.67 -5.07
CA PRO A 69 -14.08 -11.73 -5.86
C PRO A 69 -14.46 -10.35 -6.39
N ILE A 70 -15.13 -10.30 -7.54
CA ILE A 70 -15.62 -9.05 -8.14
C ILE A 70 -16.39 -8.24 -7.07
N LYS A 71 -16.08 -6.93 -6.98
CA LYS A 71 -16.61 -5.96 -5.99
C LYS A 71 -16.17 -6.18 -4.54
N HIS A 72 -15.12 -6.97 -4.31
CA HIS A 72 -14.50 -7.12 -3.00
C HIS A 72 -13.05 -6.63 -3.07
N GLY A 73 -12.56 -6.15 -1.93
CA GLY A 73 -11.14 -5.95 -1.69
C GLY A 73 -10.72 -6.74 -0.47
N ARG A 74 -9.42 -6.91 -0.30
CA ARG A 74 -8.84 -7.54 0.87
C ARG A 74 -7.60 -6.78 1.32
N VAL A 75 -7.28 -6.93 2.60
CA VAL A 75 -6.01 -6.49 3.17
C VAL A 75 -4.94 -7.52 2.76
N ARG A 76 -3.74 -7.04 2.48
CA ARG A 76 -2.54 -7.87 2.37
C ARG A 76 -1.56 -7.50 3.46
N ASP A 77 -0.93 -8.53 4.02
CA ASP A 77 0.23 -8.44 4.89
C ASP A 77 1.07 -9.71 4.71
N LYS A 78 2.14 -9.85 5.50
CA LYS A 78 3.01 -11.04 5.39
C LYS A 78 2.31 -12.37 5.69
N GLU A 79 1.21 -12.37 6.45
CA GLU A 79 0.52 -13.60 6.86
C GLU A 79 -0.34 -14.14 5.72
N THR A 80 -1.01 -13.26 4.99
CA THR A 80 -1.84 -13.63 3.83
C THR A 80 -1.06 -13.62 2.51
N ASP A 81 0.00 -12.82 2.42
CA ASP A 81 0.77 -12.51 1.21
C ASP A 81 2.27 -12.43 1.54
N PRO A 82 2.99 -13.56 1.61
CA PRO A 82 4.40 -13.56 1.99
C PRO A 82 5.31 -12.72 1.06
N ASP A 83 4.88 -12.47 -0.17
CA ASP A 83 5.56 -11.60 -1.14
C ASP A 83 5.59 -10.12 -0.71
N VAL A 84 4.67 -9.69 0.17
CA VAL A 84 4.67 -8.33 0.72
C VAL A 84 5.55 -8.15 1.97
N GLU A 85 6.26 -9.19 2.41
CA GLU A 85 7.16 -9.13 3.58
C GLU A 85 8.36 -8.18 3.38
N VAL A 86 8.56 -7.24 4.30
CA VAL A 86 9.73 -6.34 4.29
C VAL A 86 10.93 -7.08 4.90
N SER A 87 11.99 -7.31 4.11
CA SER A 87 13.12 -8.14 4.54
C SER A 87 14.14 -7.37 5.37
N ILE A 88 14.17 -6.05 5.21
CA ILE A 88 15.07 -5.14 5.93
C ILE A 88 14.42 -4.60 7.21
N LYS A 89 15.24 -4.43 8.26
CA LYS A 89 14.82 -3.84 9.54
C LYS A 89 15.04 -2.33 9.54
N ALA A 90 14.26 -1.62 10.34
CA ALA A 90 14.52 -0.23 10.66
C ALA A 90 15.73 -0.11 11.59
N ILE A 91 16.68 0.74 11.21
CA ILE A 91 17.81 1.16 12.04
C ILE A 91 17.34 2.35 12.88
N ILE A 92 17.24 2.15 14.20
CA ILE A 92 16.69 3.14 15.12
C ILE A 92 17.76 3.62 16.09
N GLU A 93 18.07 4.91 16.02
CA GLU A 93 19.07 5.56 16.87
C GLU A 93 18.44 6.78 17.54
N ASN A 94 18.49 6.84 18.87
CA ASN A 94 17.89 7.93 19.66
C ASN A 94 16.40 8.18 19.35
N GLY A 95 15.66 7.13 18.96
CA GLY A 95 14.23 7.22 18.60
C GLY A 95 13.95 7.64 17.16
N GLU A 96 14.98 7.84 16.34
CA GLU A 96 14.86 8.21 14.93
C GLU A 96 15.23 7.03 14.02
N ILE A 97 14.48 6.85 12.95
CA ILE A 97 14.76 5.85 11.91
C ILE A 97 15.80 6.42 10.94
N LYS A 98 16.94 5.73 10.77
CA LYS A 98 18.10 6.22 10.00
C LYS A 98 18.15 5.73 8.56
N ASN A 99 17.48 4.61 8.24
CA ASN A 99 17.47 4.01 6.91
C ASN A 99 16.11 4.15 6.20
N ILE A 100 15.46 5.31 6.33
CA ILE A 100 14.15 5.57 5.71
C ILE A 100 14.19 5.36 4.19
N GLU A 101 15.25 5.84 3.52
CA GLU A 101 15.40 5.68 2.06
C GLU A 101 15.46 4.20 1.65
N GLU A 102 16.15 3.36 2.40
CA GLU A 102 16.24 1.92 2.16
C GLU A 102 14.87 1.25 2.32
N LEU A 103 14.14 1.58 3.40
CA LEU A 103 12.79 1.12 3.67
C LEU A 103 11.80 1.53 2.56
N LEU A 104 11.91 2.77 2.08
CA LEU A 104 11.08 3.28 0.99
C LEU A 104 11.44 2.66 -0.35
N LEU A 105 12.70 2.32 -0.61
CA LEU A 105 13.12 1.66 -1.84
C LEU A 105 12.65 0.20 -1.91
N GLU A 106 12.77 -0.54 -0.80
CA GLU A 106 12.32 -1.94 -0.68
C GLU A 106 10.83 -2.10 -1.06
N ARG A 107 9.98 -1.15 -0.63
CA ARG A 107 8.53 -1.17 -0.90
C ARG A 107 8.06 -0.02 -1.77
N GLY A 108 8.95 0.58 -2.57
CA GLY A 108 8.69 1.81 -3.32
C GLY A 108 7.94 1.63 -4.63
N VAL A 109 7.67 0.39 -5.03
CA VAL A 109 6.96 0.06 -6.26
C VAL A 109 5.57 -0.44 -5.91
N ALA A 110 4.53 0.26 -6.36
CA ALA A 110 3.18 -0.26 -6.31
C ALA A 110 3.08 -1.48 -7.22
N GLU A 111 2.68 -2.60 -6.65
CA GLU A 111 2.16 -3.72 -7.43
C GLU A 111 0.80 -3.33 -8.02
N THR A 112 0.57 -3.70 -9.27
CA THR A 112 -0.69 -3.45 -9.99
C THR A 112 -1.90 -3.93 -9.19
N VAL A 113 -2.88 -3.04 -8.99
CA VAL A 113 -4.08 -3.21 -8.14
C VAL A 113 -5.31 -3.59 -8.93
#